data_AF-A0A2X2DHP7-F1
#
_entry.id   AF-A0A2X2DHP7-F1
#
_cell.length_a   1.000
_cell.length_b   1.000
_cell.length_c   1.000
_cell.angle_alpha   90.00
_cell.angle_beta   90.00
_cell.angle_gamma   90.00
#
_symmetry.space_group_name_H-M   'P 1'
#
loop_
_entity.id
_entity.type
_entity.pdbx_description
1 polymer ?
#
loop_
_entity_poly.entity_id
_entity_poly.type
_entity_poly.pdbx_seq_one_letter_code
_entity_poly.pdbx_strand_id
1 'polypeptide(L)'
;MSQERLYIDKEISWLAFNERVLQEAADKRNPLIERVRFLGIYSNNLDEFYKVRFADVKRRILINEERGSRSGSSHARHLIKKNPI
;
A
#
# COMPACT_ATOMS: atom_id res chain seq x y z
N MET A 1 -18.13 -17.45 -12.72
CA MET A 1 -17.09 -17.97 -11.80
C MET A 1 -16.06 -16.87 -11.62
N SER A 2 -15.95 -16.32 -10.41
CA SER A 2 -14.91 -15.33 -10.08
C SER A 2 -13.55 -15.99 -10.20
N GLN A 3 -12.70 -15.50 -11.10
CA GLN A 3 -11.29 -15.90 -11.15
C GLN A 3 -10.66 -15.62 -9.79
N GLU A 4 -10.26 -16.68 -9.10
CA GLU A 4 -9.50 -16.58 -7.86
C GLU A 4 -8.15 -15.94 -8.17
N ARG A 5 -7.83 -14.87 -7.43
CA ARG A 5 -6.64 -14.07 -7.71
C ARG A 5 -5.43 -14.83 -7.17
N LEU A 6 -4.69 -15.49 -8.05
CA LEU A 6 -3.52 -16.32 -7.71
C LEU A 6 -2.40 -15.54 -6.99
N TYR A 7 -2.32 -14.22 -7.19
CA TYR A 7 -1.29 -13.36 -6.62
C TYR A 7 -1.88 -12.06 -6.06
N ILE A 8 -1.26 -11.57 -4.99
CA ILE A 8 -1.57 -10.29 -4.35
C ILE A 8 -0.63 -9.22 -4.91
N ASP A 9 -1.16 -8.03 -5.18
CA ASP A 9 -0.36 -6.89 -5.64
C ASP A 9 0.73 -6.53 -4.61
N LYS A 10 1.96 -6.35 -5.09
CA LYS A 10 3.11 -6.07 -4.22
C LYS A 10 2.91 -4.82 -3.36
N GLU A 11 2.17 -3.83 -3.84
CA GLU A 11 1.86 -2.62 -3.08
C GLU A 11 0.87 -2.88 -1.95
N ILE A 12 -0.13 -3.75 -2.16
CA ILE A 12 -1.06 -4.16 -1.11
C ILE A 12 -0.34 -5.00 -0.05
N SER A 13 0.50 -5.94 -0.48
CA SER A 13 1.33 -6.73 0.44
C SER A 13 2.27 -5.84 1.26
N TRP A 14 2.79 -4.77 0.67
CA TRP A 14 3.63 -3.79 1.37
C TRP A 14 2.82 -2.98 2.40
N LEU A 15 1.61 -2.53 2.06
CA LEU A 15 0.73 -1.84 3.01
C LEU A 15 0.34 -2.75 4.19
N ALA A 16 0.03 -4.01 3.93
CA ALA A 16 -0.23 -5.00 4.99
C ALA A 16 1.00 -5.27 5.88
N PHE A 17 2.21 -5.15 5.32
CA PHE A 17 3.42 -5.15 6.14
C PHE A 17 3.50 -3.91 7.04
N ASN A 18 3.23 -2.72 6.51
CA ASN A 18 3.28 -1.49 7.31
C ASN A 18 2.17 -1.44 8.38
N GLU A 19 1.02 -2.06 8.12
CA GLU A 19 -0.03 -2.26 9.13
C GLU A 19 0.46 -3.07 10.33
N ARG A 20 1.30 -4.09 10.12
CA ARG A 20 1.90 -4.85 11.23
C ARG A 20 2.86 -3.99 12.08
N VAL A 21 3.54 -3.02 11.48
CA VAL A 21 4.33 -2.03 12.24
C VAL A 21 3.42 -1.19 13.14
N LEU A 22 2.24 -0.83 12.66
CA LEU A 22 1.25 -0.11 13.47
C LEU A 22 0.68 -0.97 14.60
N GLN A 23 0.54 -2.29 14.38
CA GLN A 23 0.15 -3.23 15.44
C GLN A 23 1.15 -3.24 16.60
N GLU A 24 2.46 -3.17 16.31
CA GLU A 24 3.50 -3.06 17.35
C GLU A 24 3.40 -1.75 18.15
N ALA A 25 2.98 -0.65 17.50
CA ALA A 25 2.69 0.61 18.18
C ALA A 25 1.44 0.51 19.08
N ALA A 26 0.46 -0.33 18.73
CA ALA A 26 -0.77 -0.51 19.49
C ALA A 26 -0.62 -1.52 20.66
N ASP A 27 0.34 -2.43 20.59
CA ASP A 27 0.52 -3.49 21.59
C ASP A 27 0.98 -2.94 22.95
N LYS A 28 0.10 -3.01 23.96
CA LYS A 28 0.36 -2.54 25.33
C LYS A 28 1.44 -3.34 26.06
N ARG A 29 1.84 -4.51 25.55
CA ARG A 29 2.97 -5.30 26.07
C ARG A 29 4.31 -4.65 25.74
N ASN A 30 4.37 -3.82 24.69
CA ASN A 30 5.55 -3.05 24.34
C ASN A 30 5.70 -1.83 25.27
N PRO A 31 6.93 -1.50 25.73
CA PRO A 31 7.17 -0.28 26.49
C PRO A 31 6.66 0.96 25.74
N LEU A 32 6.19 1.98 26.49
CA LEU A 32 5.60 3.18 25.90
C LEU A 32 6.54 3.85 24.87
N ILE A 33 7.83 3.90 25.17
CA ILE A 33 8.81 4.52 24.26
C ILE A 33 8.97 3.73 22.95
N GLU A 34 8.92 2.40 22.99
CA GLU A 34 9.02 1.57 21.79
C GLU A 34 7.78 1.72 20.91
N ARG A 35 6.59 1.85 21.51
CA ARG A 35 5.37 2.15 20.76
C ARG A 35 5.45 3.47 20.01
N VAL A 36 5.99 4.52 20.64
CA VAL A 36 6.23 5.81 19.98
C VAL A 36 7.27 5.68 18.85
N ARG A 37 8.31 4.87 19.04
CA ARG A 37 9.28 4.58 17.96
C ARG A 37 8.62 3.85 16.79
N PHE A 38 7.74 2.87 17.05
CA PHE A 38 6.98 2.21 15.99
C PHE A 38 6.08 3.16 15.21
N LEU A 39 5.48 4.19 15.84
CA LEU A 39 4.77 5.25 15.11
C LEU A 39 5.70 6.04 14.18
N GLY A 40 6.92 6.35 14.64
CA GLY A 40 7.94 6.98 13.80
C GLY A 40 8.36 6.10 12.62
N ILE A 41 8.57 4.80 12.85
CA ILE A 41 8.90 3.82 11.81
C ILE A 41 7.76 3.69 10.80
N TYR A 42 6.52 3.54 11.26
CA TYR A 42 5.33 3.49 10.40
C TYR A 42 5.24 4.71 9.48
N SER A 43 5.45 5.89 10.04
CA SER A 43 5.37 7.16 9.30
C SER A 43 6.48 7.28 8.24
N ASN A 44 7.72 6.97 8.62
CA ASN A 44 8.85 6.99 7.68
C ASN A 44 8.67 5.98 6.54
N ASN A 45 8.17 4.77 6.86
CA ASN A 45 7.85 3.76 5.85
C ASN A 45 6.77 4.29 4.90
N LEU A 46 5.71 4.90 5.42
CA LEU A 46 4.61 5.41 4.61
C LEU A 46 5.07 6.53 3.68
N ASP A 47 5.91 7.44 4.15
CA ASP A 47 6.52 8.48 3.31
C ASP A 47 7.31 7.88 2.14
N GLU A 48 8.11 6.86 2.40
CA GLU A 48 8.88 6.14 1.37
C GLU A 48 7.96 5.45 0.35
N PHE A 49 6.86 4.85 0.82
CA PHE A 49 5.86 4.26 -0.06
C PHE A 49 5.28 5.27 -1.03
N TYR A 50 4.94 6.48 -0.56
CA TYR A 50 4.40 7.53 -1.44
C TYR A 50 5.44 8.07 -2.42
N LYS A 51 6.69 8.26 -1.97
CA LYS A 51 7.77 8.77 -2.83
C LYS A 51 8.12 7.83 -3.98
N VAL A 52 8.19 6.53 -3.71
CA VAL A 52 8.67 5.55 -4.69
C VAL A 52 7.52 4.75 -5.29
N ARG A 53 6.74 4.06 -4.47
CA ARG A 53 5.81 3.02 -4.94
C ARG A 53 4.52 3.60 -5.49
N PHE A 54 3.98 4.64 -4.88
CA PHE A 54 2.75 5.27 -5.36
C PHE A 54 2.96 6.01 -6.68
N ALA A 55 4.10 6.68 -6.85
CA ALA A 55 4.50 7.31 -8.11
C ALA A 55 4.56 6.29 -9.26
N ASP A 56 5.15 5.12 -9.02
CA ASP A 56 5.21 4.02 -9.99
C ASP A 56 3.81 3.47 -10.35
N VAL A 57 2.95 3.25 -9.34
CA VAL A 57 1.56 2.82 -9.58
C VAL A 57 0.83 3.83 -10.48
N LYS A 58 0.94 5.12 -10.15
CA LYS A 58 0.31 6.21 -10.93
C LYS A 58 0.83 6.23 -12.37
N ARG A 59 2.13 6.08 -12.57
CA ARG A 59 2.74 6.01 -13.92
C ARG A 59 2.23 4.81 -14.71
N ARG A 60 2.12 3.63 -14.10
CA ARG A 60 1.59 2.42 -14.77
C ARG A 60 0.13 2.57 -15.17
N ILE A 61 -0.67 3.30 -14.38
CA ILE A 61 -2.06 3.64 -14.72
C ILE A 61 -2.08 4.49 -15.98
N LEU A 62 -1.36 5.61 -15.96
CA LEU A 62 -1.34 6.58 -17.07
C LEU A 62 -0.92 5.92 -18.39
N ILE A 63 0.16 5.12 -18.38
CA ILE A 63 0.62 4.40 -19.58
C ILE A 63 -0.43 3.41 -20.10
N ASN A 64 -1.15 2.72 -19.22
CA ASN A 64 -2.20 1.78 -19.64
C ASN A 64 -3.44 2.50 -20.19
N GLU A 65 -3.78 3.66 -19.64
CA GLU A 65 -4.86 4.52 -20.14
C GLU A 65 -4.53 5.08 -21.53
N GLU A 66 -3.30 5.56 -21.74
CA GLU A 66 -2.81 6.04 -23.05
C GLU A 66 -2.81 4.95 -24.13
N ARG A 67 -2.53 3.69 -23.75
CA ARG A 67 -2.51 2.55 -24.68
C ARG A 67 -3.89 2.00 -25.05
N GLY A 68 -4.99 2.61 -24.56
CA GLY A 68 -6.37 2.18 -24.87
C GLY A 68 -6.78 0.83 -24.26
N SER A 69 -5.93 0.23 -23.42
CA SER A 69 -6.19 -1.06 -22.78
C SER A 69 -7.15 -0.90 -21.59
N ARG A 70 -8.46 -0.92 -21.86
CA ARG A 70 -9.52 -0.81 -20.84
C ARG A 70 -9.38 -1.85 -19.70
N SER A 71 -8.81 -3.02 -19.99
CA SER A 71 -8.64 -4.12 -19.03
C SER A 71 -7.58 -3.83 -17.94
N GLY A 72 -6.52 -3.08 -18.26
CA GLY A 72 -5.49 -2.71 -17.28
C GLY A 72 -5.92 -1.62 -16.29
N SER A 73 -6.92 -0.81 -16.66
CA SER A 73 -7.36 0.34 -15.85
C SER A 73 -8.14 -0.07 -14.59
N SER A 74 -8.88 -1.17 -14.61
CA SER A 74 -9.69 -1.61 -13.46
C SER A 74 -8.84 -2.02 -12.26
N HIS A 75 -7.68 -2.63 -12.49
CA HIS A 75 -6.83 -3.18 -11.43
C HIS A 75 -6.14 -2.09 -10.63
N ALA A 76 -5.60 -1.10 -11.32
CA ALA A 76 -4.87 -0.02 -10.67
C ALA A 76 -5.81 1.09 -10.13
N ARG A 77 -7.03 1.22 -10.68
CA ARG A 77 -8.12 1.98 -10.04
C ARG A 77 -8.57 1.37 -8.71
N HIS A 78 -8.50 0.05 -8.54
CA HIS A 78 -8.81 -0.60 -7.26
C HIS A 78 -7.83 -0.19 -6.15
N LEU A 79 -6.54 -0.02 -6.48
CA LEU A 79 -5.52 0.44 -5.54
C LEU A 79 -5.76 1.89 -5.08
N ILE A 80 -6.26 2.76 -5.97
CA ILE A 80 -6.63 4.13 -5.63
C ILE A 80 -7.89 4.18 -4.75
N LYS A 81 -8.89 3.34 -5.03
CA LYS A 81 -10.16 3.33 -4.29
C LYS A 81 -10.07 2.73 -2.88
N LYS A 82 -9.15 1.78 -2.64
CA LYS A 82 -9.00 1.11 -1.34
C LYS A 82 -8.20 1.92 -0.32
N ASN A 83 -7.56 3.00 -0.74
CA ASN A 83 -6.79 3.89 0.13
C ASN A 83 -7.29 5.33 -0.04
N PRO A 84 -8.56 5.63 0.33
CA PRO A 84 -8.93 7.01 0.58
C PRO A 84 -8.16 7.41 1.84
N ILE A 85 -7.33 8.43 1.73
CA ILE A 85 -6.86 9.15 2.92
C ILE A 85 -8.10 9.66 3.64
#